data_AF-A0A9P1FR53-F1
#
_entry.id   AF-A0A9P1FR53-F1
#
_cell.length_a   1.000
_cell.length_b   1.000
_cell.length_c   1.000
_cell.angle_alpha   90.00
_cell.angle_beta   90.00
_cell.angle_gamma   90.00
#
_symmetry.space_group_name_H-M   'P 1'
#
loop_
_entity.id
_entity.type
_entity.pdbx_description
1 polymer ?
#
loop_
_entity_poly.entity_id
_entity_poly.type
_entity_poly.pdbx_seq_one_letter_code
_entity_poly.pdbx_strand_id
1 'polypeptide(L)'
;MILDFQRWSMPPVLQLLCMLLTFNVKVDHSPDVQFVEVFAGVAEISRACRAEGMVGSSHDISYSSHFDLCNRTGFLLAINELLRAVPGSLCIFALCCNSYCRMSRSTSGRGILFPLGDTSKRFVREGNLLASRLVLMLWICASRNLIWLVEQPEGSAFPLHPRWQEFLEYCPAFTTSFWMGAFSGPTAKRHRLWSNCPKFLEGIWEAGGSMSRDALRALPGGPLVRKYKDKNGVARCSGLKDKLKASQLLGAYLALGLLVQK
;
A
#
# COMPACT_ATOMS: atom_id res chain seq x y z
N MET A 1 1.38 11.85 -22.71
CA MET A 1 0.36 11.89 -21.64
C MET A 1 -0.99 11.34 -22.10
N ILE A 2 -1.78 12.02 -22.94
CA ILE A 2 -3.12 11.51 -23.34
C ILE A 2 -3.03 10.16 -24.09
N LEU A 3 -2.09 10.03 -25.02
CA LEU A 3 -1.87 8.77 -25.74
C LEU A 3 -1.48 7.63 -24.78
N ASP A 4 -0.66 7.92 -23.77
CA ASP A 4 -0.31 6.94 -22.73
C ASP A 4 -1.53 6.56 -21.89
N PHE A 5 -2.37 7.53 -21.53
CA PHE A 5 -3.62 7.28 -20.81
C PHE A 5 -4.56 6.35 -21.58
N GLN A 6 -4.69 6.57 -22.90
CA GLN A 6 -5.49 5.73 -23.78
C GLN A 6 -4.90 4.34 -23.95
N ARG A 7 -3.57 4.22 -24.09
CA ARG A 7 -2.87 2.92 -24.18
C ARG A 7 -3.20 2.02 -22.99
N TRP A 8 -3.27 2.60 -21.80
CA TRP A 8 -3.60 1.87 -20.59
C TRP A 8 -5.11 1.72 -20.36
N SER A 9 -5.99 2.25 -21.21
CA SER A 9 -7.44 2.26 -20.94
C SER A 9 -7.79 2.95 -19.61
N MET A 10 -7.01 3.97 -19.23
CA MET A 10 -7.23 4.73 -18.00
C MET A 10 -8.63 5.35 -18.00
N PRO A 11 -9.39 5.34 -16.88
CA PRO A 11 -10.75 5.88 -16.86
C PRO A 11 -10.82 7.33 -17.35
N PRO A 12 -11.72 7.71 -18.28
CA PRO A 12 -11.76 9.05 -18.87
C PRO A 12 -11.82 10.19 -17.84
N VAL A 13 -12.57 10.00 -16.75
CA VAL A 13 -12.65 10.97 -15.64
C VAL A 13 -11.29 11.22 -14.98
N LEU A 14 -10.45 10.19 -14.88
CA LEU A 14 -9.10 10.32 -14.34
C LEU A 14 -8.18 11.05 -15.34
N GLN A 15 -8.35 10.79 -16.64
CA GLN A 15 -7.60 11.51 -17.69
C GLN A 15 -7.87 13.02 -17.61
N LEU A 16 -9.15 13.40 -17.55
CA LEU A 16 -9.57 14.80 -17.40
C LEU A 16 -9.03 15.42 -16.12
N LEU A 17 -9.05 14.67 -15.01
CA LEU A 17 -8.49 15.15 -13.74
C LEU A 17 -6.99 15.43 -13.84
N CYS A 18 -6.22 14.50 -14.41
CA CYS A 18 -4.79 14.68 -14.63
C CYS A 18 -4.53 15.88 -15.55
N MET A 19 -5.28 16.02 -16.64
CA MET A 19 -5.17 17.18 -17.53
C MET A 19 -5.44 18.49 -16.80
N LEU A 20 -6.53 18.58 -16.03
CA LEU A 20 -6.88 19.78 -15.27
C LEU A 20 -5.80 20.15 -14.24
N LEU A 21 -5.21 19.15 -13.57
CA LEU A 21 -4.10 19.38 -12.66
C LEU A 21 -2.86 19.89 -13.41
N THR A 22 -2.43 19.21 -14.47
CA THR A 22 -1.23 19.57 -15.25
C THR A 22 -1.35 20.94 -15.93
N PHE A 23 -2.55 21.38 -16.30
CA PHE A 23 -2.78 22.72 -16.85
C PHE A 23 -2.93 23.82 -15.79
N ASN A 24 -2.94 23.46 -14.51
CA ASN A 24 -3.02 24.44 -13.44
C ASN A 24 -1.62 25.04 -13.16
N VAL A 25 -1.37 26.23 -13.71
CA VAL A 25 -0.11 26.99 -13.54
C VAL A 25 0.21 27.39 -12.10
N LYS A 26 -0.75 27.28 -11.17
CA LYS A 26 -0.54 27.57 -9.74
C LYS A 26 0.00 26.35 -8.97
N VAL A 27 0.13 25.22 -9.62
CA VAL A 27 0.64 23.99 -9.05
C VAL A 27 1.98 23.69 -9.73
N ASP A 28 2.96 23.28 -8.93
CA ASP A 28 4.25 22.85 -9.47
C ASP A 28 4.11 21.47 -10.13
N HIS A 29 4.58 21.39 -11.37
CA HIS A 29 4.58 20.19 -12.22
C HIS A 29 5.99 19.78 -12.62
N SER A 30 7.02 20.31 -11.95
CA SER A 30 8.41 19.98 -12.23
C SER A 30 8.63 18.47 -12.11
N PRO A 31 9.29 17.83 -13.10
CA PRO A 31 9.58 16.40 -13.05
C PRO A 31 10.83 16.15 -12.18
N ASP A 32 10.68 16.27 -10.87
CA ASP A 32 11.79 16.28 -9.90
C ASP A 32 11.66 15.22 -8.77
N VAL A 33 10.54 14.49 -8.75
CA VAL A 33 10.26 13.48 -7.73
C VAL A 33 10.79 12.12 -8.18
N GLN A 34 11.61 11.47 -7.34
CA GLN A 34 12.21 10.15 -7.59
C GLN A 34 11.55 9.03 -6.76
N PHE A 35 10.82 9.38 -5.70
CA PHE A 35 9.94 8.46 -5.01
C PHE A 35 8.68 9.13 -4.43
N VAL A 36 7.60 8.36 -4.31
CA VAL A 36 6.36 8.76 -3.62
C VAL A 36 5.94 7.64 -2.67
N GLU A 37 5.90 7.90 -1.37
CA GLU A 37 5.38 6.96 -0.37
C GLU A 37 3.99 7.41 0.08
N VAL A 38 2.98 6.58 -0.15
CA VAL A 38 1.59 6.84 0.23
C VAL A 38 1.19 5.86 1.34
N PHE A 39 0.52 6.39 2.38
CA PHE A 39 0.30 5.71 3.66
C PHE A 39 1.60 5.50 4.43
N ALA A 40 2.43 6.54 4.48
CA ALA A 40 3.81 6.46 4.96
C ALA A 40 3.95 6.12 6.46
N GLY A 41 2.93 6.36 7.28
CA GLY A 41 2.96 6.10 8.72
C GLY A 41 4.08 6.84 9.44
N VAL A 42 5.22 6.18 9.66
CA VAL A 42 6.44 6.76 10.28
C VAL A 42 7.55 7.08 9.26
N ALA A 43 7.24 6.98 7.96
CA ALA A 43 8.12 7.31 6.84
C ALA A 43 9.47 6.56 6.85
N GLU A 44 9.51 5.30 7.30
CA GLU A 44 10.77 4.53 7.32
C GLU A 44 11.34 4.35 5.91
N ILE A 45 10.48 4.08 4.92
CA ILE A 45 10.93 3.93 3.53
C ILE A 45 11.39 5.28 2.98
N SER A 46 10.60 6.34 3.17
CA SER A 46 10.99 7.68 2.77
C SER A 46 12.31 8.14 3.39
N ARG A 47 12.56 7.82 4.67
CA ARG A 47 13.83 8.15 5.34
C ARG A 47 15.00 7.43 4.69
N ALA A 48 14.84 6.14 4.39
CA ALA A 48 15.88 5.39 3.70
C ALA A 48 16.11 5.87 2.26
N CYS A 49 15.06 6.17 1.49
CA CYS A 49 15.22 6.78 0.16
C CYS A 49 15.98 8.12 0.23
N ARG A 50 15.68 8.97 1.22
CA ARG A 50 16.39 10.25 1.41
C ARG A 50 17.84 10.07 1.87
N ALA A 51 18.13 9.04 2.67
CA ALA A 51 19.50 8.71 3.08
C ALA A 51 20.41 8.41 1.88
N GLU A 52 19.83 7.97 0.76
CA GLU A 52 20.50 7.69 -0.51
C GLU A 52 20.47 8.87 -1.48
N GLY A 53 20.08 10.05 -1.00
CA GLY A 53 20.00 11.28 -1.79
C GLY A 53 18.82 11.31 -2.76
N MET A 54 17.83 10.42 -2.64
CA MET A 54 16.63 10.52 -3.47
C MET A 54 15.74 11.67 -3.00
N VAL A 55 15.18 12.40 -3.96
CA VAL A 55 14.17 13.44 -3.73
C VAL A 55 12.77 12.82 -3.86
N GLY A 56 11.87 13.10 -2.92
CA GLY A 56 10.53 12.55 -2.98
C GLY A 56 9.61 12.95 -1.85
N SER A 57 8.36 12.52 -1.93
CA SER A 57 7.29 12.91 -1.01
C SER A 57 6.68 11.73 -0.27
N SER A 58 6.19 12.02 0.93
CA SER A 58 5.64 11.04 1.87
C SER A 58 4.30 11.51 2.39
N HIS A 59 3.24 10.76 2.13
CA HIS A 59 1.86 11.13 2.39
C HIS A 59 1.26 10.25 3.48
N ASP A 60 0.88 10.85 4.59
CA ASP A 60 0.12 10.19 5.65
C ASP A 60 -0.77 11.21 6.36
N ILE A 61 -1.98 10.79 6.73
CA ILE A 61 -2.94 11.63 7.47
C ILE A 61 -2.36 12.13 8.80
N SER A 62 -1.42 11.40 9.40
CA SER A 62 -0.76 11.79 10.65
C SER A 62 0.15 13.00 10.51
N TYR A 63 0.61 13.33 9.30
CA TYR A 63 1.47 14.50 9.07
C TYR A 63 0.66 15.78 8.90
N SER A 64 -0.51 15.69 8.27
CA SER A 64 -1.42 16.81 8.05
C SER A 64 -2.78 16.32 7.56
N SER A 65 -3.86 17.03 7.93
CA SER A 65 -5.19 16.81 7.34
C SER A 65 -5.22 17.06 5.83
N HIS A 66 -4.25 17.81 5.31
CA HIS A 66 -4.06 18.01 3.87
C HIS A 66 -3.61 16.73 3.16
N PHE A 67 -3.05 15.74 3.87
CA PHE A 67 -2.68 14.44 3.31
C PHE A 67 -3.73 13.35 3.59
N ASP A 68 -4.92 13.71 4.05
CA ASP A 68 -6.02 12.77 4.19
C ASP A 68 -6.56 12.35 2.81
N LEU A 69 -6.19 11.14 2.41
CA LEU A 69 -6.61 10.49 1.17
C LEU A 69 -8.08 10.09 1.15
N CYS A 70 -8.89 10.36 2.17
CA CYS A 70 -10.35 10.31 2.09
C CYS A 70 -10.96 11.63 1.58
N ASN A 71 -10.25 12.75 1.73
CA ASN A 71 -10.72 14.06 1.26
C ASN A 71 -10.17 14.41 -0.13
N ARG A 72 -10.79 15.37 -0.81
CA ARG A 72 -10.40 15.74 -2.18
C ARG A 72 -8.98 16.31 -2.23
N THR A 73 -8.65 17.19 -1.30
CA THR A 73 -7.36 17.88 -1.25
C THR A 73 -6.18 16.91 -1.16
N GLY A 74 -6.21 15.97 -0.21
CA GLY A 74 -5.12 15.01 -0.05
C GLY A 74 -4.97 14.06 -1.22
N PHE A 75 -6.08 13.67 -1.83
CA PHE A 75 -6.02 12.87 -3.05
C PHE A 75 -5.44 13.63 -4.24
N LEU A 76 -5.80 14.90 -4.41
CA LEU A 76 -5.24 15.74 -5.48
C LEU A 76 -3.74 16.01 -5.26
N LEU A 77 -3.31 16.23 -4.03
CA LEU A 77 -1.89 16.38 -3.70
C LEU A 77 -1.11 15.10 -4.01
N ALA A 78 -1.63 13.92 -3.64
CA ALA A 78 -0.99 12.66 -3.98
C ALA A 78 -0.91 12.42 -5.51
N ILE A 79 -1.97 12.76 -6.26
CA ILE A 79 -1.93 12.72 -7.73
C ILE A 79 -0.86 13.66 -8.28
N ASN A 80 -0.77 14.89 -7.76
CA ASN A 80 0.22 15.86 -8.22
C ASN A 80 1.65 15.32 -8.08
N GLU A 81 1.95 14.71 -6.95
CA GLU A 81 3.26 14.13 -6.67
C GLU A 81 3.59 12.96 -7.63
N LEU A 82 2.60 12.15 -8.00
CA LEU A 82 2.78 11.10 -9.03
C LEU A 82 2.98 11.69 -10.43
N LEU A 83 2.35 12.82 -10.75
CA LEU A 83 2.54 13.52 -12.02
C LEU A 83 3.92 14.19 -12.11
N ARG A 84 4.47 14.65 -10.98
CA ARG A 84 5.85 15.16 -10.84
C ARG A 84 6.91 14.05 -10.83
N ALA A 85 6.52 12.80 -10.61
CA ALA A 85 7.46 11.70 -10.60
C ALA A 85 8.11 11.49 -11.97
N VAL A 86 9.44 11.36 -12.00
CA VAL A 86 10.20 11.06 -13.22
C VAL A 86 9.96 9.60 -13.65
N PRO A 87 10.02 9.26 -14.95
CA PRO A 87 9.93 7.87 -15.38
C PRO A 87 10.94 6.97 -14.63
N GLY A 88 10.50 5.80 -14.20
CA GLY A 88 11.30 4.88 -13.37
C GLY A 88 11.28 5.20 -11.87
N SER A 89 10.63 6.29 -11.44
CA SER A 89 10.48 6.59 -10.01
C SER A 89 9.69 5.52 -9.27
N LEU A 90 10.00 5.41 -7.99
CA LEU A 90 9.41 4.43 -7.09
C LEU A 90 8.16 4.98 -6.38
N CYS A 91 7.04 4.29 -6.50
CA CYS A 91 5.78 4.64 -5.85
C CYS A 91 5.32 3.52 -4.92
N ILE A 92 5.18 3.79 -3.62
CA ILE A 92 4.89 2.78 -2.62
C ILE A 92 3.54 3.07 -1.97
N PHE A 93 2.72 2.04 -1.81
CA PHE A 93 1.37 2.14 -1.30
C PHE A 93 1.14 1.09 -0.21
N ALA A 94 1.26 1.49 1.06
CA ALA A 94 0.97 0.65 2.22
C ALA A 94 -0.49 0.82 2.68
N LEU A 95 -1.45 0.44 1.83
CA LEU A 95 -2.87 0.71 2.04
C LEU A 95 -3.34 0.29 3.44
N CYS A 96 -4.11 1.16 4.10
CA CYS A 96 -4.63 0.91 5.44
C CYS A 96 -5.40 -0.42 5.50
N CYS A 97 -4.85 -1.40 6.21
CA CYS A 97 -5.38 -2.76 6.25
C CYS A 97 -6.59 -2.95 7.19
N ASN A 98 -7.02 -1.91 7.92
CA ASN A 98 -7.99 -2.01 9.01
C ASN A 98 -9.30 -2.72 8.62
N SER A 99 -9.83 -2.47 7.42
CA SER A 99 -11.08 -3.11 6.96
C SER A 99 -10.86 -4.38 6.14
N TYR A 100 -9.65 -4.61 5.65
CA TYR A 100 -9.30 -5.70 4.74
C TYR A 100 -8.56 -6.85 5.44
N CYS A 101 -7.95 -6.63 6.59
CA CYS A 101 -7.19 -7.65 7.29
C CYS A 101 -8.07 -8.83 7.72
N ARG A 102 -7.47 -10.01 7.86
CA ARG A 102 -8.19 -11.21 8.30
C ARG A 102 -8.92 -11.01 9.62
N MET A 103 -8.35 -10.23 10.54
CA MET A 103 -8.90 -9.98 11.87
C MET A 103 -10.18 -9.13 11.84
N SER A 104 -10.38 -8.32 10.80
CA SER A 104 -11.58 -7.52 10.66
C SER A 104 -12.69 -8.21 9.89
N ARG A 105 -12.46 -9.38 9.27
CA ARG A 105 -13.43 -9.99 8.32
C ARG A 105 -14.83 -10.18 8.90
N SER A 106 -14.95 -10.65 10.14
CA SER A 106 -16.27 -10.82 10.79
C SER A 106 -16.98 -9.48 11.01
N THR A 107 -16.23 -8.42 11.32
CA THR A 107 -16.79 -7.08 11.56
C THR A 107 -17.02 -6.32 10.27
N SER A 108 -16.11 -6.40 9.30
CA SER A 108 -16.20 -5.73 8.02
C SER A 108 -17.15 -6.43 7.06
N GLY A 109 -17.51 -7.70 7.31
CA GLY A 109 -18.39 -8.48 6.43
C GLY A 109 -17.76 -8.81 5.08
N ARG A 110 -16.46 -8.60 4.90
CA ARG A 110 -15.78 -8.83 3.62
C ARG A 110 -15.57 -10.32 3.36
N GLY A 111 -15.89 -10.74 2.14
CA GLY A 111 -15.65 -12.09 1.65
C GLY A 111 -15.67 -12.14 0.13
N ILE A 112 -15.55 -13.34 -0.44
CA ILE A 112 -15.58 -13.56 -1.90
C ILE A 112 -16.89 -13.03 -2.50
N LEU A 113 -18.03 -13.35 -1.87
CA LEU A 113 -19.35 -12.91 -2.33
C LEU A 113 -19.65 -11.44 -2.00
N PHE A 114 -18.97 -10.88 -1.00
CA PHE A 114 -19.19 -9.52 -0.50
C PHE A 114 -17.86 -8.77 -0.38
N PRO A 115 -17.17 -8.49 -1.49
CA PRO A 115 -15.81 -7.93 -1.44
C PRO A 115 -15.78 -6.51 -0.84
N LEU A 116 -16.87 -5.75 -1.01
CA LEU A 116 -17.04 -4.41 -0.45
C LEU A 116 -17.43 -4.40 1.03
N GLY A 117 -17.82 -5.55 1.58
CA GLY A 117 -18.21 -5.71 2.97
C GLY A 117 -19.49 -4.96 3.36
N ASP A 118 -19.68 -4.80 4.67
CA ASP A 118 -20.78 -4.07 5.30
C ASP A 118 -20.52 -2.56 5.27
N THR A 119 -21.03 -1.90 4.23
CA THR A 119 -20.87 -0.46 4.01
C THR A 119 -21.70 0.41 4.96
N SER A 120 -22.51 -0.17 5.85
CA SER A 120 -23.12 0.59 6.95
C SER A 120 -22.06 1.11 7.94
N LYS A 121 -20.89 0.44 8.00
CA LYS A 121 -19.77 0.80 8.87
C LYS A 121 -18.83 1.80 8.19
N ARG A 122 -18.53 2.90 8.89
CA ARG A 122 -17.66 3.99 8.40
C ARG A 122 -16.29 3.49 7.93
N PHE A 123 -15.59 2.70 8.74
CA PHE A 123 -14.24 2.21 8.40
C PHE A 123 -14.22 1.28 7.18
N VAL A 124 -15.35 0.64 6.84
CA VAL A 124 -15.49 -0.17 5.62
C VAL A 124 -15.64 0.74 4.39
N ARG A 125 -16.47 1.79 4.50
CA ARG A 125 -16.61 2.81 3.44
C ARG A 125 -15.30 3.53 3.15
N GLU A 126 -14.61 3.99 4.20
CA GLU A 126 -13.29 4.62 4.08
C GLU A 126 -12.28 3.66 3.46
N GLY A 127 -12.27 2.39 3.87
CA GLY A 127 -11.42 1.37 3.25
C GLY A 127 -11.68 1.20 1.75
N ASN A 128 -12.96 1.13 1.32
CA ASN A 128 -13.32 1.06 -0.10
C ASN A 128 -12.89 2.31 -0.86
N LEU A 129 -13.09 3.49 -0.28
CA LEU A 129 -12.66 4.75 -0.89
C LEU A 129 -11.15 4.79 -1.10
N LEU A 130 -10.37 4.43 -0.09
CA LEU A 130 -8.91 4.40 -0.15
C LEU A 130 -8.42 3.36 -1.17
N ALA A 131 -9.03 2.17 -1.22
CA ALA A 131 -8.71 1.15 -2.22
C ALA A 131 -8.99 1.63 -3.65
N SER A 132 -10.15 2.27 -3.89
CA SER A 132 -10.47 2.88 -5.18
C SER A 132 -9.48 3.98 -5.57
N ARG A 133 -9.11 4.85 -4.64
CA ARG A 133 -8.14 5.93 -4.89
C ARG A 133 -6.73 5.41 -5.15
N LEU A 134 -6.31 4.37 -4.43
CA LEU A 134 -5.07 3.65 -4.72
C LEU A 134 -5.06 3.14 -6.15
N VAL A 135 -6.13 2.48 -6.60
CA VAL A 135 -6.20 1.98 -7.98
C VAL A 135 -6.08 3.11 -9.01
N LEU A 136 -6.74 4.26 -8.78
CA LEU A 136 -6.59 5.43 -9.64
C LEU A 136 -5.14 5.95 -9.66
N MET A 137 -4.44 5.93 -8.53
CA MET A 137 -3.01 6.27 -8.48
C MET A 137 -2.15 5.27 -9.26
N LEU A 138 -2.47 3.97 -9.21
CA LEU A 138 -1.74 2.96 -9.98
C LEU A 138 -1.93 3.11 -11.49
N TRP A 139 -3.11 3.53 -11.94
CA TRP A 139 -3.33 3.90 -13.34
C TRP A 139 -2.39 5.03 -13.78
N ILE A 140 -2.20 6.04 -12.93
CA ILE A 140 -1.22 7.10 -13.17
C ILE A 140 0.19 6.51 -13.23
N CYS A 141 0.58 5.69 -12.26
CA CYS A 141 1.89 5.03 -12.25
C CYS A 141 2.16 4.25 -13.54
N ALA A 142 1.21 3.42 -13.99
CA ALA A 142 1.33 2.66 -15.23
C ALA A 142 1.51 3.57 -16.45
N SER A 143 0.69 4.62 -16.56
CA SER A 143 0.76 5.58 -17.67
C SER A 143 2.01 6.45 -17.71
N ARG A 144 2.67 6.62 -16.56
CA ARG A 144 3.86 7.45 -16.38
C ARG A 144 5.16 6.64 -16.37
N ASN A 145 5.08 5.34 -16.63
CA ASN A 145 6.21 4.41 -16.55
C ASN A 145 6.91 4.47 -15.17
N LEU A 146 6.11 4.50 -14.09
CA LEU A 146 6.60 4.47 -12.72
C LEU A 146 6.64 3.03 -12.21
N ILE A 147 7.59 2.73 -11.34
CA ILE A 147 7.64 1.47 -10.61
C ILE A 147 6.71 1.62 -9.41
N TRP A 148 5.71 0.76 -9.28
CA TRP A 148 4.79 0.81 -8.15
C TRP A 148 4.86 -0.44 -7.28
N LEU A 149 4.63 -0.28 -5.99
CA LEU A 149 4.58 -1.36 -5.01
C LEU A 149 3.35 -1.20 -4.11
N VAL A 150 2.47 -2.19 -4.10
CA VAL A 150 1.35 -2.25 -3.16
C VAL A 150 1.66 -3.29 -2.10
N GLU A 151 1.49 -2.91 -0.84
CA GLU A 151 1.69 -3.79 0.31
C GLU A 151 0.36 -4.06 1.03
N GLN A 152 0.12 -5.34 1.37
CA GLN A 152 -0.91 -5.74 2.33
C GLN A 152 -0.44 -6.87 3.24
N PRO A 153 -0.99 -7.00 4.46
CA PRO A 153 -0.79 -8.21 5.25
C PRO A 153 -1.32 -9.45 4.51
N GLU A 154 -0.68 -10.60 4.74
CA GLU A 154 -1.14 -11.86 4.17
C GLU A 154 -2.55 -12.21 4.67
N GLY A 155 -3.38 -12.72 3.76
CA GLY A 155 -4.80 -12.98 4.03
C GLY A 155 -5.68 -11.73 4.02
N SER A 156 -5.16 -10.58 3.59
CA SER A 156 -5.99 -9.41 3.26
C SER A 156 -7.08 -9.76 2.24
N ALA A 157 -8.25 -9.14 2.40
CA ALA A 157 -9.35 -9.21 1.45
C ALA A 157 -9.22 -8.15 0.33
N PHE A 158 -8.22 -7.27 0.39
CA PHE A 158 -7.98 -6.23 -0.63
C PHE A 158 -7.92 -6.79 -2.06
N PRO A 159 -7.29 -7.95 -2.34
CA PRO A 159 -7.29 -8.50 -3.69
C PRO A 159 -8.69 -8.78 -4.24
N LEU A 160 -9.70 -8.95 -3.40
CA LEU A 160 -11.08 -9.17 -3.86
C LEU A 160 -11.78 -7.87 -4.28
N HIS A 161 -11.17 -6.70 -4.05
CA HIS A 161 -11.79 -5.41 -4.32
C HIS A 161 -12.05 -5.25 -5.83
N PRO A 162 -13.28 -4.90 -6.28
CA PRO A 162 -13.61 -4.85 -7.70
C PRO A 162 -12.69 -3.96 -8.53
N ARG A 163 -12.31 -2.78 -8.00
CA ARG A 163 -11.38 -1.88 -8.70
C ARG A 163 -9.98 -2.46 -8.84
N TRP A 164 -9.54 -3.25 -7.88
CA TRP A 164 -8.24 -3.91 -7.97
C TRP A 164 -8.27 -5.00 -9.04
N GLN A 165 -9.36 -5.79 -9.10
CA GLN A 165 -9.57 -6.79 -10.14
C GLN A 165 -9.61 -6.15 -11.53
N GLU A 166 -10.40 -5.09 -11.70
CA GLU A 166 -10.47 -4.29 -12.94
C GLU A 166 -9.08 -3.80 -13.37
N PHE A 167 -8.28 -3.25 -12.46
CA PHE A 167 -6.92 -2.81 -12.78
C PHE A 167 -6.02 -3.96 -13.27
N LEU A 168 -6.10 -5.12 -12.64
CA LEU A 168 -5.27 -6.28 -13.01
C LEU A 168 -5.60 -6.87 -14.38
N GLU A 169 -6.81 -6.63 -14.91
CA GLU A 169 -7.18 -7.04 -16.28
C GLU A 169 -6.34 -6.30 -17.34
N TYR A 170 -5.88 -5.08 -17.04
CA TYR A 170 -5.10 -4.24 -17.96
C TYR A 170 -3.63 -4.11 -17.57
N CYS A 171 -3.34 -4.18 -16.27
CA CYS A 171 -2.01 -3.98 -15.72
C CYS A 171 -1.61 -5.24 -14.93
N PRO A 172 -1.01 -6.25 -15.58
CA PRO A 172 -0.51 -7.44 -14.88
C PRO A 172 0.45 -7.06 -13.77
N ALA A 173 0.27 -7.71 -12.62
CA ALA A 173 1.08 -7.50 -11.43
C ALA A 173 1.86 -8.76 -11.09
N PHE A 174 3.15 -8.62 -10.82
CA PHE A 174 3.93 -9.65 -10.15
C PHE A 174 3.59 -9.65 -8.66
N THR A 175 3.75 -10.78 -7.99
CA THR A 175 3.49 -10.90 -6.56
C THR A 175 4.59 -11.66 -5.85
N THR A 176 4.88 -11.22 -4.64
CA THR A 176 5.74 -11.94 -3.71
C THR A 176 5.22 -11.76 -2.29
N SER A 177 5.91 -12.32 -1.32
CA SER A 177 5.62 -12.14 0.09
C SER A 177 6.90 -12.07 0.88
N PHE A 178 6.84 -11.46 2.05
CA PHE A 178 7.97 -11.44 2.96
C PHE A 178 7.51 -11.49 4.40
N TRP A 179 8.40 -11.91 5.29
CA TRP A 179 8.19 -11.85 6.72
C TRP A 179 8.71 -10.54 7.26
N MET A 180 7.85 -9.80 7.96
CA MET A 180 8.22 -8.54 8.58
C MET A 180 9.42 -8.67 9.53
N GLY A 181 9.55 -9.83 10.19
CA GLY A 181 10.68 -10.16 11.05
C GLY A 181 12.04 -10.17 10.34
N ALA A 182 12.07 -10.47 9.03
CA ALA A 182 13.31 -10.42 8.25
C ALA A 182 13.79 -8.97 8.02
N PHE A 183 12.90 -7.99 8.20
CA PHE A 183 13.18 -6.57 8.05
C PHE A 183 13.21 -5.86 9.42
N SER A 184 13.72 -6.56 10.45
CA SER A 184 13.80 -6.10 11.84
C SER A 184 12.44 -5.79 12.50
N GLY A 185 11.34 -6.23 11.90
CA GLY A 185 10.02 -6.12 12.50
C GLY A 185 9.92 -6.98 13.76
N PRO A 186 9.22 -6.54 14.81
CA PRO A 186 9.17 -7.29 16.05
C PRO A 186 8.36 -8.59 15.91
N THR A 187 7.59 -8.78 14.84
CA THR A 187 6.59 -9.86 14.78
C THR A 187 6.74 -10.71 13.52
N ALA A 188 6.35 -11.98 13.63
CA ALA A 188 6.24 -12.95 12.55
C ALA A 188 5.02 -12.66 11.64
N LYS A 189 4.82 -11.40 11.25
CA LYS A 189 3.73 -11.01 10.37
C LYS A 189 4.18 -11.18 8.92
N ARG A 190 3.45 -11.96 8.14
CA ARG A 190 3.71 -12.11 6.71
C ARG A 190 2.93 -11.06 5.92
N HIS A 191 3.59 -10.48 4.95
CA HIS A 191 3.08 -9.44 4.06
C HIS A 191 3.11 -9.96 2.63
N ARG A 192 2.16 -9.50 1.82
CA ARG A 192 2.05 -9.76 0.39
C ARG A 192 2.25 -8.47 -0.36
N LEU A 193 3.01 -8.57 -1.44
CA LEU A 193 3.39 -7.46 -2.29
C LEU A 193 2.87 -7.67 -3.70
N TRP A 194 2.54 -6.56 -4.36
CA TRP A 194 2.27 -6.51 -5.79
C TRP A 194 3.08 -5.39 -6.43
N SER A 195 3.66 -5.64 -7.60
CA SER A 195 4.41 -4.63 -8.36
C SER A 195 4.34 -4.91 -9.86
N ASN A 196 4.57 -3.89 -10.67
CA ASN A 196 4.89 -4.04 -12.09
C ASN A 196 6.37 -4.37 -12.35
N CYS A 197 7.24 -4.44 -11.33
CA CYS A 197 8.66 -4.73 -11.49
C CYS A 197 9.02 -6.08 -10.82
N PRO A 198 9.25 -7.16 -11.61
CA PRO A 198 9.54 -8.48 -11.05
C PRO A 198 10.89 -8.52 -10.34
N LYS A 199 11.92 -7.93 -10.96
CA LYS A 199 13.26 -7.81 -10.36
C LYS A 199 13.20 -7.16 -8.98
N PHE A 200 12.38 -6.14 -8.83
CA PHE A 200 12.23 -5.47 -7.55
C PHE A 200 11.61 -6.40 -6.48
N LEU A 201 10.62 -7.20 -6.85
CA LEU A 201 10.04 -8.21 -5.95
C LEU A 201 11.01 -9.36 -5.63
N GLU A 202 11.86 -9.77 -6.57
CA GLU A 202 12.90 -10.78 -6.37
C GLU A 202 13.88 -10.35 -5.28
N GLY A 203 14.38 -9.12 -5.32
CA GLY A 203 15.27 -8.60 -4.27
C GLY A 203 14.64 -8.59 -2.87
N ILE A 204 13.33 -8.27 -2.78
CA ILE A 204 12.60 -8.34 -1.51
C ILE A 204 12.42 -9.79 -1.04
N TRP A 205 12.15 -10.71 -1.97
CA TRP A 205 12.01 -12.14 -1.67
C TRP A 205 13.33 -12.73 -1.18
N GLU A 206 14.46 -12.40 -1.81
CA GLU A 206 15.78 -12.84 -1.39
C GLU A 206 16.12 -12.34 0.01
N ALA A 207 15.79 -11.07 0.32
CA ALA A 207 16.06 -10.46 1.61
C ALA A 207 15.19 -11.00 2.76
N GLY A 208 13.93 -11.38 2.50
CA GLY A 208 13.02 -11.76 3.59
C GLY A 208 11.80 -12.59 3.21
N GLY A 209 11.82 -13.24 2.05
CA GLY A 209 10.75 -14.11 1.57
C GLY A 209 10.52 -15.35 2.43
N SER A 210 11.58 -15.83 3.08
CA SER A 210 11.54 -16.98 3.99
C SER A 210 12.18 -16.67 5.34
N MET A 211 11.70 -17.33 6.39
CA MET A 211 12.29 -17.31 7.73
C MET A 211 12.17 -18.70 8.35
N SER A 212 13.20 -19.16 9.04
CA SER A 212 13.16 -20.43 9.76
C SER A 212 12.17 -20.36 10.93
N ARG A 213 11.64 -21.52 11.36
CA ARG A 213 10.73 -21.57 12.52
C ARG A 213 11.39 -21.04 13.79
N ASP A 214 12.68 -21.28 13.96
CA ASP A 214 13.43 -20.81 15.12
C ASP A 214 13.63 -19.29 15.07
N ALA A 215 13.95 -18.72 13.90
CA ALA A 215 14.01 -17.28 13.72
C ALA A 215 12.65 -16.61 14.00
N LEU A 216 11.54 -17.21 13.54
CA LEU A 216 10.19 -16.71 13.81
C LEU A 216 9.85 -16.74 15.32
N ARG A 217 10.33 -17.75 16.06
CA ARG A 217 10.14 -17.87 17.51
C ARG A 217 11.03 -16.92 18.30
N ALA A 218 12.20 -16.59 17.77
CA ALA A 218 13.16 -15.69 18.39
C ALA A 218 12.77 -14.20 18.28
N LEU A 219 11.76 -13.86 17.47
CA LEU A 219 11.30 -12.48 17.34
C LEU A 219 10.77 -11.93 18.67
N PRO A 220 11.11 -10.68 19.04
CA PRO A 220 10.82 -10.13 20.36
C PRO A 220 9.34 -9.80 20.57
N GLY A 221 8.56 -9.72 19.49
CA GLY A 221 7.14 -9.41 19.52
C GLY A 221 6.34 -10.60 20.01
N GLY A 222 5.62 -10.37 21.12
CA GLY A 222 4.65 -11.33 21.62
C GLY A 222 3.46 -11.55 20.68
N PRO A 223 2.48 -12.39 21.10
CA PRO A 223 1.32 -12.70 20.29
C PRO A 223 0.51 -11.44 19.96
N LEU A 224 0.12 -11.30 18.69
CA LEU A 224 -0.72 -10.20 18.18
C LEU A 224 -2.21 -10.45 18.34
N VAL A 225 -2.58 -11.70 18.64
CA VAL A 225 -3.96 -12.14 18.74
C VAL A 225 -4.17 -12.90 20.03
N ARG A 226 -5.33 -12.68 20.66
CA ARG A 226 -5.81 -13.48 21.78
C ARG A 226 -6.79 -14.52 21.25
N LYS A 227 -6.54 -15.79 21.53
CA LYS A 227 -7.49 -16.88 21.33
C LYS A 227 -8.29 -17.09 22.62
N TYR A 228 -9.60 -17.27 22.51
CA TYR A 228 -10.49 -17.51 23.64
C TYR A 228 -11.68 -18.38 23.21
N LYS A 229 -12.38 -19.02 24.14
CA LYS A 229 -13.68 -19.65 23.87
C LYS A 229 -14.79 -18.68 24.28
N ASP A 230 -15.79 -18.49 23.45
CA ASP A 230 -16.96 -17.68 23.82
C ASP A 230 -17.88 -18.43 24.80
N LYS A 231 -18.97 -17.78 25.22
CA LYS A 231 -19.98 -18.35 26.13
C LYS A 231 -20.62 -19.66 25.63
N ASN A 232 -20.51 -19.95 24.32
CA ASN A 232 -21.03 -21.16 23.69
C ASN A 232 -19.92 -22.22 23.48
N GLY A 233 -18.72 -22.01 24.04
CA GLY A 233 -17.59 -22.91 23.88
C GLY A 233 -16.88 -22.81 22.53
N VAL A 234 -17.28 -21.88 21.65
CA VAL A 234 -16.72 -21.76 20.29
C VAL A 234 -15.38 -21.03 20.35
N ALA A 235 -14.36 -21.58 19.70
CA ALA A 235 -13.05 -20.93 19.60
C ALA A 235 -13.14 -19.63 18.78
N ARG A 236 -12.70 -18.53 19.39
CA ARG A 236 -12.62 -17.19 18.81
C ARG A 236 -11.20 -16.67 18.84
N CYS A 237 -10.93 -15.70 17.97
CA CYS A 237 -9.66 -15.02 17.85
C CYS A 237 -9.94 -13.52 17.75
N SER A 238 -9.31 -12.70 18.60
CA SER A 238 -9.41 -11.25 18.55
C SER A 238 -8.02 -10.62 18.50
N GLY A 239 -7.90 -9.55 17.71
CA GLY A 239 -6.68 -8.77 17.64
C GLY A 239 -6.42 -8.02 18.94
N LEU A 240 -5.17 -7.98 19.40
CA LEU A 240 -4.75 -7.10 20.49
C LEU A 240 -4.42 -5.73 19.88
N LYS A 241 -5.35 -4.77 19.97
CA LYS A 241 -5.31 -3.51 19.22
C LYS A 241 -3.99 -2.75 19.34
N ASP A 242 -3.48 -2.58 20.55
CA ASP A 242 -2.25 -1.81 20.79
C ASP A 242 -1.02 -2.51 20.20
N LYS A 243 -0.95 -3.85 20.35
CA LYS A 243 0.12 -4.66 19.77
C LYS A 243 0.06 -4.71 18.25
N LEU A 244 -1.15 -4.80 17.69
CA LEU A 244 -1.35 -4.79 16.24
C LEU A 244 -0.91 -3.46 15.64
N LYS A 245 -1.24 -2.33 16.27
CA LYS A 245 -0.80 -1.01 15.81
C LYS A 245 0.71 -0.85 15.94
N ALA A 246 1.31 -1.28 17.05
CA ALA A 246 2.77 -1.27 17.21
C ALA A 246 3.50 -2.16 16.18
N SER A 247 2.87 -3.26 15.74
CA SER A 247 3.40 -4.16 14.71
C SER A 247 3.20 -3.69 13.27
N GLN A 248 2.62 -2.50 13.04
CA GLN A 248 2.40 -1.97 11.69
C GLN A 248 3.58 -1.15 11.15
N LEU A 249 4.66 -1.02 11.91
CA LEU A 249 5.88 -0.33 11.46
C LEU A 249 6.60 -1.17 10.40
N LEU A 250 6.44 -0.79 9.13
CA LEU A 250 7.28 -1.34 8.05
C LEU A 250 8.71 -0.84 8.29
N GLY A 251 9.66 -1.75 8.52
CA GLY A 251 11.05 -1.37 8.81
C GLY A 251 11.77 -0.75 7.61
N ALA A 252 12.77 0.09 7.88
CA ALA A 252 13.62 0.76 6.88
C ALA A 252 14.25 -0.18 5.84
N TYR A 253 14.43 -1.46 6.16
CA TYR A 253 15.10 -2.42 5.29
C TYR A 253 14.33 -2.78 4.01
N LEU A 254 13.02 -2.51 3.93
CA LEU A 254 12.31 -2.65 2.65
C LEU A 254 12.90 -1.71 1.59
N ALA A 255 13.44 -0.57 2.03
CA ALA A 255 14.15 0.40 1.22
C ALA A 255 15.58 -0.03 0.86
N LEU A 256 16.25 -0.87 1.64
CA LEU A 256 17.55 -1.41 1.23
C LEU A 256 17.42 -2.37 0.04
N GLY A 257 16.37 -3.21 0.02
CA GLY A 257 16.03 -4.00 -1.17
C GLY A 257 15.67 -3.16 -2.40
N LEU A 258 15.21 -1.92 -2.21
CA LEU A 258 14.91 -0.96 -3.27
C LEU A 258 16.17 -0.39 -3.95
N LEU A 259 17.32 -0.39 -3.26
CA LEU A 259 18.54 0.30 -3.69
C LEU A 259 19.58 -0.61 -4.31
N VAL A 260 19.48 -1.92 -4.06
CA VAL A 260 20.41 -2.94 -4.57
C VAL A 260 20.29 -3.13 -6.10
N GLN A 261 19.44 -2.37 -6.80
CA GLN A 261 19.26 -2.43 -8.25
C GLN A 261 19.83 -1.24 -9.04
N LYS A 262 20.65 -0.40 -8.42
CA LYS A 262 21.55 0.50 -9.18
C LYS A 262 22.75 -0.26 -9.73
#